data_AF-A0ABD3V7P4-F1
#
_entry.id   AF-A0ABD3V7P4-F1
#
_cell.length_a   1.000
_cell.length_b   1.000
_cell.length_c   1.000
_cell.angle_alpha   90.00
_cell.angle_beta   90.00
_cell.angle_gamma   90.00
#
_symmetry.space_group_name_H-M   'P 1'
#
loop_
_entity.id
_entity.type
_entity.pdbx_description
1 polymer ?
#
loop_
_entity_poly.entity_id
_entity_poly.type
_entity_poly.pdbx_seq_one_letter_code
_entity_poly.pdbx_strand_id
1 'polypeptide(L)'
;MGVENSEVAQYMLSHPRRGLNRIERLWRDVYNAVLSLFYELFVSLEVNDILDPDSEKHIFCLHYVYKNVINDRLFQFMNSWNNHKLRTENNKTPGQLFILGLQRLFNEDKVIANEYFEELDQVRSLSHIKQCNVAYFRMDPDAPLPEPGDEDYIDVPSIQLLNEEQLHSFSVKMRGINVANIFDIEPYLHALESVNEVLEI
;
A
#
# COMPACT_ATOMS: atom_id res chain seq x y z
N MET A 1 -1.90 21.18 -2.94
CA MET A 1 -0.81 21.24 -1.91
C MET A 1 -0.61 19.85 -1.29
N GLY A 2 0.45 19.13 -1.66
CA GLY A 2 0.73 17.75 -1.20
C GLY A 2 2.21 17.50 -0.84
N VAL A 3 2.99 18.56 -0.64
CA VAL A 3 4.42 18.50 -0.31
C VAL A 3 4.69 17.94 1.08
N GLU A 4 3.71 17.99 1.99
CA GLU A 4 3.90 17.56 3.38
C GLU A 4 4.30 16.09 3.51
N ASN A 5 3.75 15.18 2.70
CA ASN A 5 4.18 13.77 2.73
C ASN A 5 5.59 13.56 2.16
N SER A 6 5.99 14.37 1.17
CA SER A 6 7.36 14.35 0.65
C SER A 6 8.34 14.95 1.67
N GLU A 7 7.96 16.03 2.34
CA GLU A 7 8.73 16.68 3.38
C GLU A 7 8.82 15.82 4.64
N VAL A 8 7.76 15.11 5.02
CA VAL A 8 7.76 14.10 6.09
C VAL A 8 8.68 12.94 5.72
N ALA A 9 8.59 12.42 4.49
CA ALA A 9 9.52 11.39 4.01
C ALA A 9 10.96 11.90 4.04
N GLN A 10 11.22 13.11 3.54
CA GLN A 10 12.54 13.74 3.49
C GLN A 10 13.07 14.09 4.89
N TYR A 11 12.19 14.47 5.81
CA TYR A 11 12.46 14.69 7.23
C TYR A 11 12.84 13.36 7.91
N MET A 12 12.09 12.28 7.69
CA MET A 12 12.44 10.92 8.13
C MET A 12 13.76 10.43 7.49
N LEU A 13 14.06 10.84 6.26
CA LEU A 13 15.34 10.60 5.60
C LEU A 13 16.48 11.49 6.17
N SER A 14 16.18 12.64 6.78
CA SER A 14 17.15 13.65 7.24
C SER A 14 17.47 13.62 8.76
N HIS A 15 16.69 12.89 9.57
CA HIS A 15 16.73 12.98 11.04
C HIS A 15 17.91 12.31 11.78
N PRO A 16 18.45 12.89 12.86
CA PRO A 16 19.57 12.28 13.62
C PRO A 16 19.23 10.94 14.28
N ARG A 17 17.96 10.69 14.60
CA ARG A 17 17.43 9.44 15.18
C ARG A 17 16.99 8.42 14.11
N ARG A 18 17.44 8.57 12.86
CA ARG A 18 17.22 7.63 11.75
C ARG A 18 17.40 6.17 12.21
N GLY A 19 16.34 5.37 12.12
CA GLY A 19 16.45 3.91 12.15
C GLY A 19 16.56 3.29 13.54
N LEU A 20 16.12 3.99 14.59
CA LEU A 20 15.97 3.41 15.92
C LEU A 20 14.81 2.41 15.99
N ASN A 21 13.76 2.61 15.17
CA ASN A 21 12.60 1.74 15.14
C ASN A 21 12.53 0.90 13.85
N ARG A 22 12.22 -0.40 13.99
CA ARG A 22 12.13 -1.35 12.87
C ARG A 22 11.07 -0.96 11.84
N ILE A 23 10.03 -0.24 12.28
CA ILE A 23 8.94 0.29 11.44
C ILE A 23 9.46 1.36 10.47
N GLU A 24 10.27 2.31 10.93
CA GLU A 24 10.85 3.37 10.08
C GLU A 24 11.77 2.78 8.99
N ARG A 25 12.54 1.75 9.34
CA ARG A 25 13.40 1.06 8.36
C ARG A 25 12.55 0.37 7.30
N LEU A 26 11.50 -0.34 7.70
CA LEU A 26 10.56 -0.97 6.78
C LEU A 26 9.91 0.06 5.83
N TRP A 27 9.43 1.19 6.34
CA TRP A 27 8.84 2.24 5.50
C TRP A 27 9.83 2.80 4.48
N ARG A 28 11.10 2.98 4.87
CA ARG A 28 12.17 3.38 3.95
C ARG A 28 12.38 2.34 2.85
N ASP A 29 12.41 1.07 3.22
CA ASP A 29 12.59 -0.02 2.26
C ASP A 29 11.40 -0.13 1.30
N VAL A 30 10.17 0.07 1.78
CA VAL A 30 8.95 0.18 0.95
C VAL A 30 9.06 1.36 -0.01
N TYR A 31 9.43 2.54 0.49
CA TYR A 31 9.54 3.73 -0.34
C TYR A 31 10.58 3.52 -1.44
N ASN A 32 11.80 3.12 -1.07
CA ASN A 32 12.90 2.97 -2.02
C ASN A 32 12.67 1.85 -3.04
N ALA A 33 12.03 0.75 -2.64
CA ALA A 33 11.85 -0.40 -3.51
C ALA A 33 10.59 -0.32 -4.38
N VAL A 34 9.58 0.44 -3.96
CA VAL A 34 8.28 0.46 -4.63
C VAL A 34 7.83 1.88 -4.96
N LEU A 35 7.68 2.75 -3.95
CA LEU A 35 6.96 4.01 -4.11
C LEU A 35 7.75 5.10 -4.83
N SER A 36 9.09 5.10 -4.72
CA SER A 36 9.95 6.12 -5.35
C SER A 36 9.75 6.21 -6.86
N LEU A 37 9.51 5.08 -7.53
CA LEU A 37 9.26 5.04 -8.97
C LEU A 37 7.95 5.74 -9.36
N PHE A 38 6.88 5.50 -8.59
CA PHE A 38 5.60 6.16 -8.83
C PHE A 38 5.66 7.64 -8.47
N TYR A 39 6.38 7.99 -7.39
CA TYR A 39 6.62 9.37 -7.01
C TYR A 39 7.34 10.13 -8.13
N GLU A 40 8.47 9.61 -8.61
CA GLU A 40 9.22 10.22 -9.71
C GLU A 40 8.37 10.36 -10.98
N LEU A 41 7.60 9.32 -11.33
CA LEU A 41 6.69 9.35 -12.47
C LEU A 41 5.65 10.47 -12.33
N PHE A 42 4.93 10.54 -11.21
CA PHE A 42 3.84 11.50 -11.03
C PHE A 42 4.36 12.93 -10.94
N VAL A 43 5.48 13.16 -10.26
CA VAL A 43 6.16 14.47 -10.28
C VAL A 43 6.57 14.85 -11.70
N SER A 44 7.09 13.89 -12.49
CA SER A 44 7.39 14.13 -13.90
C SER A 44 6.14 14.56 -14.67
N LEU A 45 4.99 13.90 -14.46
CA LEU A 45 3.74 14.24 -15.15
C LEU A 45 3.23 15.62 -14.73
N GLU A 46 3.36 15.99 -13.45
CA GLU A 46 2.97 17.30 -12.93
C GLU A 46 3.84 18.41 -13.53
N VAL A 47 5.17 18.22 -13.54
CA VAL A 47 6.12 19.21 -14.11
C VAL A 47 5.92 19.42 -15.61
N ASN A 48 5.41 18.42 -16.33
CA ASN A 48 5.13 18.52 -17.76
C ASN A 48 3.67 18.95 -18.07
N ASP A 49 2.91 19.41 -17.07
CA ASP A 49 1.50 19.81 -17.21
C ASP A 49 0.57 18.70 -17.76
N ILE A 50 0.97 17.43 -17.61
CA ILE A 50 0.16 16.25 -18.02
C ILE A 50 -0.77 15.84 -16.88
N LEU A 51 -0.32 16.00 -15.64
CA LEU A 51 -1.06 15.68 -14.43
C LEU A 51 -1.39 16.95 -13.67
N ASP A 52 -2.68 17.21 -13.44
CA ASP A 52 -3.14 18.23 -12.51
C ASP A 52 -3.54 17.57 -11.17
N PRO A 53 -2.77 17.78 -10.07
CA PRO A 53 -3.05 17.18 -8.78
C PRO A 53 -4.28 17.77 -8.08
N ASP A 54 -4.75 18.94 -8.50
CA ASP A 54 -5.95 19.58 -7.95
C ASP A 54 -7.22 19.17 -8.71
N SER A 55 -7.09 18.41 -9.81
CA SER A 55 -8.20 17.92 -10.62
C SER A 55 -8.68 16.52 -10.21
N GLU A 56 -9.92 16.44 -9.72
CA GLU A 56 -10.56 15.17 -9.34
C GLU A 56 -10.56 14.12 -10.47
N LYS A 57 -10.64 14.56 -11.73
CA LYS A 57 -10.54 13.66 -12.91
C LYS A 57 -9.20 12.97 -12.99
N HIS A 58 -8.12 13.73 -12.81
CA HIS A 58 -6.77 13.21 -12.88
C HIS A 58 -6.49 12.27 -11.70
N ILE A 59 -6.92 12.64 -10.49
CA ILE A 59 -6.79 11.82 -9.29
C ILE A 59 -7.56 10.49 -9.46
N PHE A 60 -8.79 10.54 -9.97
CA PHE A 60 -9.58 9.34 -10.28
C PHE A 60 -8.86 8.43 -11.29
N CYS A 61 -8.37 8.98 -12.41
CA CYS A 61 -7.66 8.21 -13.43
C CYS A 61 -6.38 7.58 -12.90
N LEU A 62 -5.60 8.32 -12.10
CA LEU A 62 -4.40 7.79 -11.44
C LEU A 62 -4.74 6.61 -10.53
N HIS A 63 -5.75 6.75 -9.68
CA HIS A 63 -6.18 5.66 -8.81
C HIS A 63 -6.67 4.46 -9.61
N TYR A 64 -7.46 4.66 -10.65
CA TYR A 64 -7.96 3.55 -11.45
C TYR A 64 -6.83 2.76 -12.13
N VAL A 65 -5.85 3.46 -12.70
CA VAL A 65 -4.78 2.87 -13.49
C VAL A 65 -3.67 2.28 -12.60
N TYR A 66 -3.17 3.04 -11.63
CA TYR A 66 -1.95 2.67 -10.90
C TYR A 66 -2.20 1.99 -9.56
N LYS A 67 -3.39 2.05 -8.95
CA LYS A 67 -3.66 1.44 -7.64
C LYS A 67 -3.39 -0.06 -7.63
N ASN A 68 -3.87 -0.79 -8.63
CA ASN A 68 -3.65 -2.23 -8.73
C ASN A 68 -2.16 -2.54 -8.96
N VAL A 69 -1.49 -1.76 -9.79
CA VAL A 69 -0.05 -1.91 -10.06
C VAL A 69 0.78 -1.70 -8.79
N ILE A 70 0.48 -0.65 -8.02
CA ILE A 70 1.14 -0.35 -6.75
C ILE A 70 0.91 -1.49 -5.76
N ASN A 71 -0.34 -1.95 -5.61
CA ASN A 71 -0.68 -3.06 -4.72
C ASN A 71 0.07 -4.36 -5.08
N ASP A 72 0.16 -4.69 -6.37
CA ASP A 72 0.89 -5.87 -6.82
C ASP A 72 2.40 -5.76 -6.54
N ARG A 73 2.99 -4.57 -6.72
CA ARG A 73 4.39 -4.31 -6.39
C ARG A 73 4.64 -4.37 -4.89
N LEU A 74 3.75 -3.82 -4.07
CA LEU A 74 3.80 -3.92 -2.61
C LEU A 74 3.68 -5.37 -2.15
N PHE A 75 2.82 -6.17 -2.78
CA PHE A 75 2.69 -7.59 -2.50
C PHE A 75 3.98 -8.36 -2.82
N GLN A 76 4.60 -8.09 -3.98
CA GLN A 76 5.90 -8.68 -4.34
C GLN A 76 7.01 -8.26 -3.38
N PHE A 77 7.06 -6.97 -3.01
CA PHE A 77 7.99 -6.46 -2.00
C PHE A 77 7.80 -7.20 -0.68
N MET A 78 6.57 -7.30 -0.17
CA MET A 78 6.27 -8.01 1.07
C MET A 78 6.78 -9.46 1.04
N ASN A 79 6.53 -10.18 -0.06
CA ASN A 79 6.98 -11.56 -0.21
C ASN A 79 8.51 -11.68 -0.24
N SER A 80 9.21 -10.80 -0.96
CA SER A 80 10.67 -10.75 -0.98
C SER A 80 11.23 -10.40 0.40
N TRP A 81 10.67 -9.34 1.01
CA TRP A 81 11.10 -8.82 2.29
C TRP A 81 10.90 -9.84 3.42
N ASN A 82 9.79 -10.56 3.47
CA ASN A 82 9.58 -11.56 4.52
C ASN A 82 10.52 -12.77 4.41
N ASN A 83 11.08 -13.02 3.22
CA ASN A 83 11.89 -14.20 2.91
C ASN A 83 13.39 -13.89 2.69
N HIS A 84 13.82 -12.63 2.72
CA HIS A 84 15.24 -12.31 2.59
C HIS A 84 16.00 -12.68 3.87
N LYS A 85 17.27 -13.08 3.72
CA LYS A 85 18.10 -13.50 4.86
C LYS A 85 18.73 -12.28 5.52
N LEU A 86 18.57 -12.17 6.83
CA LEU A 86 19.21 -11.13 7.63
C LEU A 86 20.58 -11.60 8.11
N ARG A 87 21.64 -10.95 7.65
CA ARG A 87 23.02 -11.30 8.02
C ARG A 87 23.26 -11.20 9.53
N THR A 88 22.63 -10.23 10.18
CA THR A 88 22.76 -9.98 11.63
C THR A 88 22.01 -11.00 12.48
N GLU A 89 21.08 -11.74 11.89
CA GLU A 89 20.18 -12.67 12.60
C GLU A 89 20.49 -14.13 12.24
N ASN A 90 21.77 -14.45 12.08
CA ASN A 90 22.25 -15.78 11.70
C ASN A 90 21.62 -16.30 10.38
N ASN A 91 21.47 -15.41 9.39
CA ASN A 91 20.86 -15.69 8.09
C ASN A 91 19.40 -16.18 8.14
N LYS A 92 18.69 -15.90 9.24
CA LYS A 92 17.26 -16.15 9.33
C LYS A 92 16.48 -15.07 8.57
N THR A 93 15.32 -15.45 8.05
CA THR A 93 14.40 -14.49 7.41
C THR A 93 13.53 -13.79 8.44
N PRO A 94 12.97 -12.60 8.15
CA PRO A 94 11.99 -11.97 9.02
C PRO A 94 10.82 -12.90 9.39
N GLY A 95 10.30 -13.68 8.42
CA GLY A 95 9.26 -14.67 8.68
C GLY A 95 9.70 -15.78 9.65
N GLN A 96 10.94 -16.27 9.53
CA GLN A 96 11.49 -17.26 10.47
C GLN A 96 11.66 -16.69 11.88
N LEU A 97 12.14 -15.44 11.99
CA LEU A 97 12.29 -14.78 13.28
C LEU A 97 10.94 -14.55 13.96
N PHE A 98 9.91 -14.23 13.19
CA PHE A 98 8.55 -14.10 13.69
C PHE A 98 8.02 -15.43 14.27
N ILE A 99 8.15 -16.54 13.51
CA ILE A 99 7.75 -17.87 13.97
C ILE A 99 8.51 -18.28 15.23
N LEU A 100 9.83 -18.07 15.27
CA LEU A 100 10.65 -18.36 16.46
C LEU A 100 10.22 -17.52 17.68
N GLY A 101 9.87 -16.26 17.46
CA GLY A 101 9.31 -15.39 18.49
C GLY A 101 7.99 -15.94 19.05
N LEU A 102 7.07 -16.35 18.17
CA LEU A 102 5.80 -16.95 18.58
C LEU A 102 5.98 -18.26 19.35
N GLN A 103 6.87 -19.14 18.89
CA GLN A 103 7.18 -20.39 19.61
C GLN A 103 7.71 -20.12 21.02
N ARG A 104 8.51 -19.07 21.19
CA ARG A 104 8.99 -18.67 22.52
C ARG A 104 7.84 -18.17 23.40
N LEU A 105 6.96 -17.33 22.87
CA LEU A 105 5.81 -16.81 23.61
C LEU A 105 4.83 -17.93 23.99
N PHE A 106 4.63 -18.91 23.11
CA PHE A 106 3.82 -20.11 23.38
C PHE A 106 4.39 -20.93 24.53
N ASN A 107 5.70 -21.18 24.53
CA ASN A 107 6.37 -21.90 25.63
C ASN A 107 6.35 -21.13 26.96
N GLU A 108 6.10 -19.81 26.92
CA GLU A 108 5.93 -18.95 28.08
C GLU A 108 4.43 -18.82 28.50
N ASP A 109 3.54 -19.67 27.94
CA ASP A 109 2.08 -19.68 28.16
C ASP A 109 1.39 -18.32 27.92
N LYS A 110 1.89 -17.53 26.95
CA LYS A 110 1.31 -16.22 26.64
C LYS A 110 0.12 -16.32 25.69
N VAL A 111 -0.99 -15.71 26.12
CA VAL A 111 -2.29 -15.67 25.42
C VAL A 111 -2.18 -15.36 23.93
N ILE A 112 -1.39 -14.35 23.56
CA ILE A 112 -1.20 -13.88 22.18
C ILE A 112 -0.69 -14.99 21.24
N ALA A 113 0.18 -15.88 21.72
CA ALA A 113 0.69 -16.97 20.90
C ALA A 113 -0.36 -18.08 20.74
N ASN A 114 -1.11 -18.37 21.80
CA ASN A 114 -2.16 -19.38 21.78
C ASN A 114 -3.28 -19.00 20.80
N GLU A 115 -3.74 -17.74 20.84
CA GLU A 115 -4.74 -17.21 19.89
C GLU A 115 -4.28 -17.33 18.43
N TYR A 116 -3.01 -16.98 18.15
CA TYR A 116 -2.44 -17.10 16.81
C TYR A 116 -2.42 -18.55 16.29
N PHE A 117 -2.02 -19.52 17.12
CA PHE A 117 -1.97 -20.92 16.70
C PHE A 117 -3.36 -21.56 16.57
N GLU A 118 -4.31 -21.19 17.42
CA GLU A 118 -5.71 -21.63 17.32
C GLU A 118 -6.38 -21.13 16.03
N GLU A 119 -6.14 -19.89 15.62
CA GLU A 119 -6.64 -19.35 14.34
C GLU A 119 -6.04 -20.07 13.13
N LEU A 120 -4.74 -20.38 13.16
CA LEU A 120 -4.09 -21.11 12.08
C LEU A 120 -4.67 -22.52 11.89
N ASP A 121 -4.99 -23.22 12.99
CA ASP A 121 -5.62 -24.55 12.93
C ASP A 121 -7.05 -24.49 12.37
N GLN A 122 -7.80 -23.41 12.64
CA GLN A 122 -9.11 -23.15 12.03
C GLN A 122 -9.00 -22.90 10.52
N VAL A 123 -8.03 -22.08 10.08
CA VAL A 123 -7.81 -21.77 8.65
C VAL A 123 -7.31 -23.00 7.87
N ARG A 124 -6.54 -23.88 8.51
CA ARG A 124 -6.02 -25.12 7.88
C ARG A 124 -7.12 -26.14 7.55
N SER A 125 -8.26 -26.09 8.24
CA SER A 125 -9.46 -26.88 7.93
C SER A 125 -10.26 -26.33 6.72
N LEU A 126 -9.97 -25.11 6.25
CA LEU A 126 -10.62 -24.46 5.11
C LEU A 126 -9.63 -24.37 3.93
N SER A 127 -9.47 -25.48 3.21
CA SER A 127 -8.50 -25.67 2.11
C SER A 127 -8.67 -24.79 0.86
N HIS A 128 -9.45 -23.70 0.91
CA HIS A 128 -9.78 -22.88 -0.28
C HIS A 128 -9.60 -21.37 -0.16
N ILE A 129 -9.10 -20.82 0.95
CA ILE A 129 -8.89 -19.37 1.04
C ILE A 129 -7.47 -19.02 0.57
N LYS A 130 -7.35 -18.66 -0.72
CA LYS A 130 -6.27 -17.78 -1.17
C LYS A 130 -6.37 -16.48 -0.37
N GLN A 131 -5.19 -15.97 0.04
CA GLN A 131 -4.97 -14.86 0.97
C GLN A 131 -5.25 -15.20 2.44
N CYS A 132 -4.17 -15.50 3.15
CA CYS A 132 -4.12 -15.50 4.60
C CYS A 132 -4.86 -14.29 5.20
N ASN A 133 -5.67 -14.54 6.23
CA ASN A 133 -6.24 -13.56 7.15
C ASN A 133 -5.13 -12.91 8.03
N VAL A 134 -4.10 -12.34 7.39
CA VAL A 134 -3.03 -11.54 8.05
C VAL A 134 -3.55 -10.16 8.47
N ALA A 135 -4.85 -9.89 8.32
CA ALA A 135 -5.47 -8.63 8.71
C ALA A 135 -5.52 -8.46 10.24
N TYR A 136 -5.71 -9.56 11.00
CA TYR A 136 -5.92 -9.48 12.44
C TYR A 136 -4.64 -9.08 13.19
N PHE A 137 -3.48 -9.68 12.87
CA PHE A 137 -2.20 -9.36 13.52
C PHE A 137 -1.54 -8.05 13.07
N ARG A 138 -2.17 -7.30 12.15
CA ARG A 138 -1.72 -5.96 11.73
C ARG A 138 -2.52 -4.83 12.38
N MET A 139 -3.67 -5.15 12.96
CA MET A 139 -4.42 -4.22 13.79
C MET A 139 -3.95 -4.45 15.22
N ASP A 140 -3.43 -3.42 15.87
CA ASP A 140 -3.20 -3.44 17.31
C ASP A 140 -4.55 -3.05 17.95
N PRO A 141 -5.33 -4.02 18.47
CA PRO A 141 -6.66 -3.74 19.02
C PRO A 141 -6.58 -2.93 20.33
N ASP A 142 -5.41 -2.92 20.96
CA ASP A 142 -5.09 -2.12 22.14
C ASP A 142 -4.40 -0.79 21.76
N ALA A 143 -4.23 -0.51 20.45
CA ALA A 143 -3.78 0.80 20.03
C ALA A 143 -4.78 1.83 20.57
N PRO A 144 -4.30 2.90 21.22
CA PRO A 144 -5.18 3.97 21.62
C PRO A 144 -5.94 4.44 20.37
N LEU A 145 -7.26 4.32 20.43
CA LEU A 145 -8.11 4.96 19.44
C LEU A 145 -7.74 6.44 19.44
N PRO A 146 -7.58 7.08 18.28
CA PRO A 146 -7.32 8.50 18.23
C PRO A 146 -8.40 9.22 19.05
N GLU A 147 -7.96 10.07 19.97
CA GLU A 147 -8.87 10.83 20.82
C GLU A 147 -9.68 11.77 19.90
N PRO A 148 -10.98 11.99 20.16
CA PRO A 148 -11.78 12.89 19.34
C PRO A 148 -11.21 14.32 19.42
N GLY A 149 -10.43 14.70 18.40
CA GLY A 149 -9.64 15.95 18.38
C GLY A 149 -8.20 15.79 17.90
N ASP A 150 -7.70 14.56 17.73
CA ASP A 150 -6.42 14.34 17.04
C ASP A 150 -6.58 14.76 15.56
N GLU A 151 -5.87 15.83 15.17
CA GLU A 151 -5.83 16.34 13.79
C GLU A 151 -5.16 15.36 12.79
N ASP A 152 -4.62 14.25 13.30
CA ASP A 152 -3.92 13.21 12.52
C ASP A 152 -4.85 12.21 11.84
N TYR A 153 -6.18 12.39 11.89
CA TYR A 153 -7.10 11.56 11.10
C TYR A 153 -6.98 11.93 9.62
N ILE A 154 -6.44 11.00 8.81
CA ILE A 154 -6.46 11.12 7.36
C ILE A 154 -7.89 10.83 6.88
N ASP A 155 -8.69 11.88 6.75
CA ASP A 155 -9.97 11.80 6.04
C ASP A 155 -9.67 11.61 4.56
N VAL A 156 -9.74 10.37 4.08
CA VAL A 156 -9.53 10.07 2.66
C VAL A 156 -10.82 10.46 1.94
N PRO A 157 -10.83 11.56 1.16
CA PRO A 157 -12.04 12.00 0.49
C PRO A 157 -12.51 10.90 -0.47
N SER A 158 -13.80 10.56 -0.37
CA SER A 158 -14.42 9.64 -1.31
C SER A 158 -14.59 10.34 -2.65
N ILE A 159 -13.73 10.02 -3.63
CA ILE A 159 -13.83 10.57 -4.99
C ILE A 159 -15.01 9.90 -5.69
N GLN A 160 -16.21 10.47 -5.55
CA GLN A 160 -17.41 10.05 -6.28
C GLN A 160 -17.55 10.89 -7.57
N LEU A 161 -16.55 10.82 -8.44
CA LEU A 161 -16.52 11.58 -9.68
C LEU A 161 -17.58 11.12 -10.69
N LEU A 162 -17.78 9.81 -10.80
CA LEU A 162 -18.70 9.17 -11.75
C LEU A 162 -19.85 8.50 -11.01
N ASN A 163 -21.07 8.63 -11.55
CA ASN A 163 -22.20 7.82 -11.10
C ASN A 163 -22.03 6.35 -11.56
N GLU A 164 -22.89 5.44 -11.09
CA GLU A 164 -22.75 4.00 -11.39
C GLU A 164 -22.81 3.67 -12.90
N GLU A 165 -23.65 4.39 -13.67
CA GLU A 165 -23.81 4.18 -15.11
C GLU A 165 -22.58 4.68 -15.89
N GLN A 166 -22.10 5.87 -15.54
CA GLN A 166 -20.88 6.47 -16.06
C GLN A 166 -19.65 5.60 -15.74
N LEU A 167 -19.55 5.10 -14.51
CA LEU A 167 -18.48 4.20 -14.09
C LEU A 167 -18.52 2.89 -14.89
N HIS A 168 -19.71 2.35 -15.17
CA HIS A 168 -19.85 1.19 -16.02
C HIS A 168 -19.35 1.47 -17.45
N SER A 169 -19.81 2.56 -18.07
CA SER A 169 -19.38 3.00 -19.40
C SER A 169 -17.86 3.19 -19.48
N PHE A 170 -17.30 3.88 -18.49
CA PHE A 170 -15.86 4.05 -18.34
C PHE A 170 -15.12 2.70 -18.21
N SER A 171 -15.61 1.78 -17.37
CA SER A 171 -14.98 0.48 -17.16
C SER A 171 -14.97 -0.39 -18.43
N VAL A 172 -15.98 -0.24 -19.29
CA VAL A 172 -16.05 -0.93 -20.59
C VAL A 172 -14.99 -0.38 -21.53
N LYS A 173 -14.77 0.94 -21.56
CA LYS A 173 -13.71 1.59 -22.36
C LYS A 173 -12.31 1.23 -21.88
N MET A 174 -12.12 1.08 -20.57
CA MET A 174 -10.84 0.68 -19.99
C MET A 174 -10.54 -0.82 -20.07
N ARG A 175 -11.46 -1.62 -20.61
CA ARG A 175 -11.34 -3.08 -20.61
C ARG A 175 -10.21 -3.53 -21.52
N GLY A 176 -9.26 -4.27 -20.95
CA GLY A 176 -8.12 -4.85 -21.69
C GLY A 176 -6.87 -3.98 -21.71
N ILE A 177 -6.94 -2.77 -21.14
CA ILE A 177 -5.76 -1.92 -20.91
C ILE A 177 -5.02 -2.46 -19.69
N ASN A 178 -3.72 -2.70 -19.83
CA ASN A 178 -2.87 -3.19 -18.76
C ASN A 178 -1.58 -2.37 -18.71
N VAL A 179 -1.18 -1.99 -17.50
CA VAL A 179 0.09 -1.30 -17.25
C VAL A 179 1.19 -2.34 -17.11
N ALA A 180 1.74 -2.79 -18.24
CA ALA A 180 2.88 -3.71 -18.24
C ALA A 180 4.20 -3.01 -17.85
N ASN A 181 4.36 -1.77 -18.29
CA ASN A 181 5.50 -0.90 -17.97
C ASN A 181 5.01 0.31 -17.17
N ILE A 182 5.65 0.60 -16.04
CA ILE A 182 5.25 1.73 -15.16
C ILE A 182 5.48 3.06 -15.87
N PHE A 183 6.50 3.16 -16.72
CA PHE A 183 6.82 4.37 -17.48
C PHE A 183 5.94 4.55 -18.72
N ASP A 184 5.08 3.58 -19.04
CA ASP A 184 4.09 3.72 -20.10
C ASP A 184 2.89 4.50 -19.54
N ILE A 185 2.68 5.69 -20.07
CA ILE A 185 1.63 6.63 -19.63
C ILE A 185 0.39 6.53 -20.53
N GLU A 186 0.42 5.74 -21.60
CA GLU A 186 -0.72 5.56 -22.51
C GLU A 186 -1.99 5.08 -21.77
N PRO A 187 -1.91 4.12 -20.82
CA PRO A 187 -3.08 3.72 -20.02
C PRO A 187 -3.70 4.87 -19.24
N TYR A 188 -2.87 5.81 -18.76
CA TYR A 188 -3.32 6.98 -18.02
C TYR A 188 -3.98 8.01 -18.94
N LEU A 189 -3.38 8.29 -20.10
CA LEU A 189 -3.94 9.23 -21.08
C LEU A 189 -5.29 8.73 -21.62
N HIS A 190 -5.39 7.43 -21.93
CA HIS A 190 -6.64 6.83 -22.36
C HIS A 190 -7.72 6.87 -21.27
N ALA A 191 -7.33 6.70 -20.00
CA ALA A 191 -8.27 6.87 -18.89
C ALA A 191 -8.81 8.31 -18.84
N LEU A 192 -7.94 9.30 -19.01
CA LEU A 192 -8.35 10.71 -18.99
C LEU A 192 -9.30 11.06 -20.14
N GLU A 193 -9.01 10.59 -21.34
CA GLU A 193 -9.90 10.72 -22.51
C GLU A 193 -11.26 10.06 -22.25
N SER A 194 -11.24 8.82 -21.76
CA SER A 194 -12.45 8.06 -21.44
C SER A 194 -13.31 8.74 -20.38
N VAL A 195 -12.71 9.34 -19.34
CA VAL A 195 -13.44 10.11 -18.33
C VAL A 195 -14.07 11.37 -18.92
N ASN A 196 -13.35 12.10 -19.76
CA ASN A 196 -13.90 13.31 -20.39
C ASN A 196 -15.09 12.97 -21.30
N GLU A 197 -14.99 11.91 -22.11
CA GLU A 197 -16.09 11.47 -22.95
C GLU A 197 -17.34 11.04 -22.16
N VAL A 198 -17.15 10.46 -20.97
CA VAL A 198 -18.26 9.99 -20.12
C VAL A 198 -18.91 11.13 -19.34
N LEU A 199 -18.16 12.19 -19.03
CA LEU A 199 -18.65 13.38 -18.32
C LEU A 199 -19.30 14.42 -19.23
N GLU A 200 -19.02 14.40 -20.54
CA GLU A 200 -19.65 15.27 -21.55
C GLU A 200 -21.01 14.74 -22.03
N ILE A 201 -21.42 13.55 -21.59
CA ILE A 201 -22.73 12.91 -21.85
C ILE A 201 -23.66 13.17 -20.66
#